data_AF-A0A919J4M4-F1
#
_entry.id   AF-A0A919J4M4-F1
#
_cell.length_a   1.000
_cell.length_b   1.000
_cell.length_c   1.000
_cell.angle_alpha   90.00
_cell.angle_beta   90.00
_cell.angle_gamma   90.00
#
_symmetry.space_group_name_H-M   'P 1'
#
loop_
_entity.id
_entity.type
_entity.pdbx_description
1 polymer ?
#
loop_
_entity_poly.entity_id
_entity_poly.type
_entity_poly.pdbx_seq_one_letter_code
_entity_poly.pdbx_strand_id
1 'polypeptide(L)'
;MDDLSANKTPMIRAWAAHNKVELCLTPTSASWANPIDAQFGPLRMFTMANSNHPNHTVLARKLQKYLRWRNANARHPDVLAAQRRERARIRSERQQRWGRPRTKAA
;
A
#
# COMPACT_ATOMS: atom_id res chain seq x y z
N MET A 1 -13.34 3.56 0.67
CA MET A 1 -12.60 4.59 1.43
C MET A 1 -12.68 4.25 2.92
N ASP A 2 -11.83 4.83 3.75
CA ASP A 2 -11.93 4.62 5.20
C ASP A 2 -13.19 5.29 5.80
N ASP A 3 -13.61 4.82 6.98
CA ASP A 3 -14.82 5.29 7.67
C ASP A 3 -14.64 6.63 8.42
N LEU A 4 -13.56 7.37 8.14
CA LEU A 4 -13.30 8.65 8.81
C LEU A 4 -14.48 9.61 8.62
N SER A 5 -14.87 10.31 9.69
CA SER A 5 -16.00 11.25 9.69
C SER A 5 -15.84 12.33 8.61
N ALA A 6 -14.61 12.77 8.34
CA ALA A 6 -14.27 13.72 7.29
C ALA A 6 -14.68 13.25 5.88
N ASN A 7 -14.82 11.94 5.63
CA ASN A 7 -15.24 11.39 4.34
C ASN A 7 -16.77 11.32 4.17
N LYS A 8 -17.53 11.64 5.22
CA LYS A 8 -19.00 11.49 5.27
C LYS A 8 -19.74 12.79 5.54
N THR A 9 -19.06 13.93 5.37
CA THR A 9 -19.68 15.25 5.63
C THR A 9 -20.93 15.46 4.76
N PRO A 10 -21.89 16.28 5.21
CA PRO A 10 -23.08 16.58 4.41
C PRO A 10 -22.75 17.04 2.98
N MET A 11 -21.70 17.86 2.84
CA MET A 11 -21.21 18.34 1.54
C MET A 11 -20.72 17.20 0.63
N ILE A 12 -19.95 16.24 1.16
CA ILE A 12 -19.48 15.09 0.38
C ILE A 12 -20.65 14.20 -0.03
N ARG A 13 -21.61 13.95 0.87
CA ARG A 13 -22.80 13.14 0.57
C ARG A 13 -23.67 13.77 -0.51
N ALA A 14 -23.91 15.08 -0.43
CA ALA A 14 -24.65 15.83 -1.43
C ALA A 14 -23.96 15.79 -2.80
N TRP A 15 -22.63 15.98 -2.82
CA TRP A 15 -21.83 15.85 -4.04
C TRP A 15 -21.93 14.42 -4.62
N ALA A 16 -21.82 13.39 -3.79
CA ALA A 16 -21.89 12.00 -4.23
C ALA A 16 -23.25 11.67 -4.86
N ALA A 17 -24.35 12.08 -4.23
CA ALA A 17 -25.70 11.92 -4.75
C ALA A 17 -25.88 12.63 -6.10
N HIS A 18 -25.45 13.89 -6.20
CA HIS A 18 -25.51 14.66 -7.45
C HIS A 18 -24.71 14.00 -8.59
N ASN A 19 -23.56 13.42 -8.28
CA ASN A 19 -22.66 12.80 -9.27
C ASN A 19 -22.90 11.29 -9.48
N LYS A 20 -23.97 10.72 -8.90
CA LYS A 20 -24.27 9.27 -8.97
C LYS A 20 -23.11 8.39 -8.49
N VAL A 21 -22.42 8.84 -7.43
CA VAL A 21 -21.32 8.12 -6.80
C VAL A 21 -21.82 7.48 -5.49
N GLU A 22 -21.54 6.19 -5.32
CA GLU A 22 -21.79 5.49 -4.06
C GLU A 22 -20.56 5.53 -3.15
N LEU A 23 -20.76 5.84 -1.86
CA LEU A 23 -19.69 5.88 -0.87
C LEU A 23 -19.54 4.51 -0.18
N CYS A 24 -18.61 3.70 -0.65
CA CYS A 24 -18.29 2.40 -0.04
C CYS A 24 -17.23 2.55 1.06
N LEU A 25 -17.64 2.42 2.32
CA LEU A 25 -16.79 2.61 3.50
C LEU A 25 -16.28 1.27 4.01
N THR A 26 -14.99 1.20 4.32
CA THR A 26 -14.42 0.04 5.02
C THR A 26 -14.80 0.08 6.50
N PRO A 27 -15.04 -1.07 7.18
CA PRO A 27 -15.31 -1.08 8.62
C PRO A 27 -14.23 -0.38 9.45
N THR A 28 -14.61 0.05 10.66
CA THR A 28 -13.68 0.65 11.63
C THR A 28 -12.48 -0.26 11.87
N SER A 29 -11.27 0.31 11.85
CA SER A 29 -10.01 -0.40 12.04
C SER A 29 -9.71 -1.50 11.00
N ALA A 30 -10.36 -1.45 9.83
CA ALA A 30 -10.13 -2.39 8.72
C ALA A 30 -9.36 -1.75 7.54
N SER A 31 -8.30 -1.01 7.83
CA SER A 31 -7.45 -0.36 6.81
C SER A 31 -6.90 -1.35 5.77
N TRP A 32 -6.59 -2.58 6.20
CA TRP A 32 -6.15 -3.66 5.32
C TRP A 32 -7.15 -4.02 4.21
N ALA A 33 -8.44 -3.69 4.37
CA ALA A 33 -9.47 -3.89 3.34
C ALA A 33 -9.50 -2.76 2.31
N ASN A 34 -8.83 -1.63 2.56
CA ASN A 34 -8.74 -0.51 1.64
C ASN A 34 -7.64 -0.79 0.59
N PRO A 35 -7.97 -0.94 -0.71
CA PRO A 35 -6.99 -1.34 -1.73
C PRO A 35 -5.81 -0.38 -1.92
N ILE A 36 -5.98 0.89 -1.54
CA ILE A 36 -4.92 1.91 -1.64
C ILE A 36 -3.80 1.69 -0.62
N ASP A 37 -4.10 1.06 0.52
CA ASP A 37 -3.15 0.98 1.65
C ASP A 37 -1.93 0.12 1.31
N ALA A 38 -2.12 -0.94 0.52
CA ALA A 38 -1.04 -1.77 0.00
C ALA A 38 -0.04 -0.99 -0.88
N GLN A 39 -0.43 0.18 -1.39
CA GLN A 39 0.41 1.01 -2.25
C GLN A 39 1.39 1.89 -1.45
N PHE A 40 1.06 2.22 -0.19
CA PHE A 40 1.85 3.16 0.61
C PHE A 40 3.16 2.56 1.13
N GLY A 41 3.23 1.26 1.36
CA GLY A 41 4.46 0.58 1.81
C GLY A 41 5.63 0.82 0.85
N PRO A 42 5.53 0.39 -0.43
CA PRO A 42 6.56 0.65 -1.43
C PRO A 42 6.85 2.14 -1.65
N LEU A 43 5.81 2.98 -1.71
CA LEU A 43 5.97 4.44 -1.84
C LEU A 43 6.90 4.98 -0.74
N ARG A 44 6.58 4.71 0.54
CA ARG A 44 7.37 5.15 1.69
C ARG A 44 8.79 4.60 1.65
N MET A 45 8.96 3.33 1.30
CA MET A 45 10.28 2.70 1.20
C MET A 45 11.17 3.38 0.16
N PHE A 46 10.65 3.68 -1.03
CA PHE A 46 11.46 4.23 -2.11
C PHE A 46 11.65 5.75 -2.05
N THR A 47 10.78 6.48 -1.34
CA THR A 47 10.83 7.95 -1.35
C THR A 47 11.11 8.57 0.01
N MET A 48 10.96 7.84 1.12
CA MET A 48 11.08 8.39 2.48
C MET A 48 12.05 7.62 3.36
N ALA A 49 12.18 6.30 3.21
CA ALA A 49 13.11 5.52 4.02
C ALA A 49 14.54 6.04 3.82
N ASN A 50 15.26 6.23 4.93
CA ASN A 50 16.64 6.74 4.98
C ASN A 50 16.88 8.01 4.14
N SER A 51 15.88 8.88 4.04
CA SER A 51 15.94 10.11 3.26
C SER A 51 15.76 11.33 4.16
N ASN A 52 16.52 12.40 3.91
CA ASN A 52 16.34 13.70 4.56
C ASN A 52 16.04 14.76 3.51
N HIS A 53 14.75 14.96 3.18
CA HIS A 53 14.35 15.97 2.20
C HIS A 53 14.33 17.36 2.86
N PRO A 54 14.88 18.40 2.22
CA PRO A 54 15.01 19.72 2.84
C PRO A 54 13.66 20.45 3.02
N ASN A 55 12.60 20.03 2.33
CA ASN A 55 11.24 20.55 2.49
C ASN A 55 10.19 19.62 1.84
N HIS A 56 8.92 19.91 2.10
CA HIS A 56 7.78 19.15 1.57
C HIS A 56 7.66 19.21 0.05
N THR A 57 8.05 20.31 -0.59
CA THR A 57 7.99 20.43 -2.06
C THR A 57 8.94 19.45 -2.74
N VAL A 58 10.14 19.26 -2.18
CA VAL A 58 11.08 18.25 -2.68
C VAL A 58 10.53 16.84 -2.48
N LEU A 59 9.99 16.52 -1.30
CA LEU A 59 9.36 15.22 -1.04
C LEU A 59 8.21 14.97 -2.03
N ALA A 60 7.32 15.95 -2.26
CA ALA A 60 6.22 15.84 -3.21
C ALA A 60 6.72 15.52 -4.63
N ARG A 61 7.79 16.18 -5.11
CA ARG A 61 8.39 15.86 -6.42
C ARG A 61 8.97 14.45 -6.46
N LYS A 62 9.58 13.97 -5.37
CA LYS A 62 10.12 12.60 -5.28
C LYS A 62 9.01 11.55 -5.29
N LEU A 63 7.91 11.77 -4.55
CA LEU A 63 6.70 10.95 -4.59
C LEU A 63 6.16 10.86 -6.02
N GLN A 64 5.98 11.99 -6.68
CA GLN A 64 5.47 12.04 -8.05
C GLN A 64 6.42 11.37 -9.07
N LYS A 65 7.74 11.53 -8.91
CA LYS A 65 8.73 10.84 -9.75
C LYS A 65 8.61 9.32 -9.59
N TYR A 66 8.50 8.84 -8.36
CA TYR A 66 8.32 7.41 -8.09
C TYR A 66 7.01 6.89 -8.69
N LEU A 67 5.89 7.60 -8.51
CA LEU A 67 4.60 7.18 -9.08
C LEU A 67 4.66 7.07 -10.61
N ARG A 68 5.24 8.06 -11.29
CA ARG A 68 5.46 8.00 -12.75
C ARG A 68 6.30 6.80 -13.15
N TRP A 69 7.44 6.59 -12.48
CA TRP A 69 8.31 5.46 -12.76
C TRP A 69 7.58 4.13 -12.54
N ARG A 70 6.89 3.97 -11.40
CA ARG A 70 6.17 2.75 -11.05
C ARG A 70 5.07 2.43 -12.05
N ASN A 71 4.32 3.43 -12.50
CA ASN A 71 3.25 3.24 -13.48
C ASN A 71 3.81 2.84 -14.86
N ALA A 72 4.91 3.46 -15.28
CA ALA A 72 5.59 3.09 -16.53
C ALA A 72 6.28 1.71 -16.45
N ASN A 73 6.66 1.26 -15.24
CA ASN A 73 7.44 0.05 -14.99
C ASN A 73 6.65 -0.99 -14.19
N ALA A 74 5.33 -1.08 -14.37
CA ALA A 74 4.45 -1.95 -13.57
C ALA A 74 4.84 -3.44 -13.63
N ARG A 75 5.57 -3.86 -14.68
CA ARG A 75 6.05 -5.24 -14.88
C ARG A 75 7.59 -5.35 -14.89
N HIS A 76 8.29 -4.43 -14.23
CA HIS A 76 9.76 -4.48 -14.18
C HIS A 76 10.23 -5.84 -13.66
N PRO A 77 11.11 -6.56 -14.38
CA PRO A 77 11.45 -7.95 -14.08
C PRO A 77 12.02 -8.13 -12.67
N ASP A 78 12.90 -7.23 -12.23
CA ASP A 78 13.52 -7.30 -10.90
C ASP A 78 12.53 -7.08 -9.75
N VAL A 79 11.56 -6.18 -9.94
CA VAL A 79 10.51 -5.92 -8.95
C VAL A 79 9.61 -7.15 -8.83
N LEU A 80 9.21 -7.74 -9.96
CA LEU A 80 8.42 -8.96 -9.97
C LEU A 80 9.19 -10.14 -9.34
N ALA A 81 10.49 -10.26 -9.62
CA ALA A 81 11.34 -11.28 -9.02
C ALA A 81 11.45 -11.10 -7.49
N ALA A 82 11.64 -9.86 -7.02
CA ALA A 82 11.67 -9.54 -5.59
C ALA A 82 10.33 -9.87 -4.91
N GLN A 83 9.20 -9.49 -5.51
CA GLN A 83 7.87 -9.83 -5.01
C GLN A 83 7.64 -11.35 -4.93
N ARG A 84 8.09 -12.11 -5.93
CA ARG A 84 8.00 -13.57 -5.92
C ARG A 84 8.80 -14.19 -4.78
N ARG A 85 10.04 -13.71 -4.56
CA ARG A 85 10.88 -14.15 -3.43
C ARG A 85 10.21 -13.88 -2.09
N GLU A 86 9.65 -12.69 -1.91
CA GLU A 86 8.98 -12.31 -0.67
C GLU A 86 7.71 -13.13 -0.40
N ARG A 87 6.89 -13.39 -1.45
CA ARG A 87 5.74 -14.29 -1.33
C ARG A 87 6.14 -15.73 -1.02
N ALA A 88 7.31 -16.19 -1.49
CA ALA A 88 7.83 -17.50 -1.14
C ALA A 88 8.25 -17.55 0.35
N ARG A 89 8.96 -16.52 0.83
CA ARG A 89 9.35 -16.37 2.24
C ARG A 89 8.13 -16.40 3.18
N ILE A 90 7.12 -15.56 2.92
CA ILE A 90 5.89 -15.49 3.73
C ILE A 90 5.16 -16.85 3.73
N ARG A 91 5.10 -17.54 2.58
CA ARG A 91 4.50 -18.89 2.52
C ARG A 91 5.27 -19.90 3.34
N SER A 92 6.61 -19.90 3.30
CA SER A 92 7.41 -20.79 4.15
C SER A 92 7.21 -20.55 5.64
N GLU A 93 6.99 -19.29 6.04
CA GLU A 93 6.72 -18.93 7.44
C GLU A 93 5.32 -19.38 7.89
N ARG A 94 4.30 -19.26 7.03
CA ARG A 94 2.94 -19.73 7.34
C ARG A 94 2.81 -21.25 7.41
N GLN A 95 3.68 -21.98 6.70
CA GLN A 95 3.74 -23.45 6.78
C GLN A 95 4.44 -23.93 8.06
N GLN A 96 5.06 -23.03 8.82
CA GLN A 96 5.65 -23.35 10.09
C GLN A 96 4.53 -23.48 11.15
N ARG A 97 4.10 -24.72 11.42
CA ARG A 97 3.16 -24.99 12.52
C ARG A 97 3.79 -24.56 13.84
N TRP A 98 3.08 -23.73 14.61
CA TRP A 98 3.46 -23.38 15.98
C TRP A 98 3.86 -24.64 16.77
N GLY A 99 5.05 -24.61 17.39
CA GLY A 99 5.58 -25.71 18.19
C GLY A 99 6.36 -26.80 17.43
N ARG A 100 6.51 -26.75 16.10
CA ARG A 100 7.37 -27.70 15.36
C ARG A 100 8.73 -27.07 15.01
N PRO A 101 9.86 -27.76 15.32
CA PRO A 101 11.19 -27.30 14.92
C PRO A 101 11.30 -27.19 13.39
N ARG A 102 12.02 -26.18 12.91
CA ARG A 102 12.35 -26.07 11.48
C ARG A 102 13.18 -27.29 11.08
N THR A 103 12.74 -27.99 10.04
CA THR A 103 13.56 -29.01 9.38
C THR A 103 14.79 -28.31 8.83
N LYS A 104 15.98 -28.65 9.35
CA LYS A 104 17.25 -28.19 8.79
C LYS A 104 17.38 -28.83 7.40
N ALA A 105 17.63 -28.01 6.38
CA ALA A 105 18.03 -28.53 5.08
C ALA A 105 19.39 -29.22 5.24
N ALA A 106 19.54 -30.40 4.61
CA ALA A 106 20.78 -31.15 4.54
C ALA A 106 21.81 -30.45 3.64
#